data_AF-A0AAW9I9U9-F1
#
_entry.id   AF-A0AAW9I9U9-F1
#
_cell.length_a   1.000
_cell.length_b   1.000
_cell.length_c   1.000
_cell.angle_alpha   90.00
_cell.angle_beta   90.00
_cell.angle_gamma   90.00
#
_symmetry.space_group_name_H-M   'P 1'
#
loop_
_entity.id
_entity.type
_entity.pdbx_description
1 polymer ?
#
loop_
_entity_poly.entity_id
_entity_poly.type
_entity_poly.pdbx_seq_one_letter_code
_entity_poly.pdbx_strand_id
1 'polypeptide(L)'
;MNGCTKKRVAVAVAQDEPVLEAVKAAKERGIADAILVGDSNKVKEIAEKIDMDLSQFEVVHETDIKKATLEAIRLVSTGKADMVMKGLVDTATFLRSVLNKEIGLRTGKLMSHVSVFEIQGVDRLILLTDAAFNTYPDLRAKVQILNNAVDVAHACGIEVPKVAPVCAVE
;
A
#
# COMPACT_ATOMS: atom_id res chain seq x y z
N MET A 1 17.69 15.61 -12.38
CA MET A 1 16.73 14.69 -11.72
C MET A 1 15.75 15.57 -10.96
N ASN A 2 14.52 15.73 -11.45
CA ASN A 2 13.48 16.44 -10.71
C ASN A 2 13.27 15.68 -9.39
N GLY A 3 13.54 16.33 -8.25
CA GLY A 3 13.46 15.70 -6.94
C GLY A 3 12.04 15.21 -6.68
N CYS A 4 11.85 13.89 -6.66
CA CYS A 4 10.59 13.31 -6.21
C CYS A 4 10.44 13.67 -4.73
N THR A 5 9.36 14.37 -4.37
CA THR A 5 9.07 14.69 -2.98
C THR A 5 8.76 13.40 -2.24
N LYS A 6 9.44 13.16 -1.11
CA LYS A 6 9.19 11.95 -0.30
C LYS A 6 7.73 11.91 0.11
N LYS A 7 7.12 10.76 -0.14
CA LYS A 7 5.74 10.47 0.25
C LYS A 7 5.70 9.89 1.65
N ARG A 8 4.57 10.10 2.34
CA ARG A 8 4.36 9.63 3.71
C ARG A 8 3.39 8.47 3.75
N VAL A 9 3.79 7.37 4.38
CA VAL A 9 3.01 6.14 4.54
C VAL A 9 2.40 6.09 5.94
N ALA A 10 1.08 5.93 6.05
CA ALA A 10 0.44 5.59 7.32
C ALA A 10 0.36 4.06 7.46
N VAL A 11 1.02 3.50 8.48
CA VAL A 11 1.03 2.06 8.73
C VAL A 11 -0.05 1.71 9.75
N ALA A 12 -1.03 0.91 9.32
CA ALA A 12 -2.10 0.43 10.17
C ALA A 12 -1.64 -0.75 11.03
N VAL A 13 -1.70 -0.62 12.36
CA VAL A 13 -1.31 -1.67 13.31
C VAL A 13 0.17 -2.04 13.13
N ALA A 14 1.03 -1.04 13.34
CA ALA A 14 2.44 -1.06 12.97
C ALA A 14 3.33 -2.02 13.78
N GLN A 15 2.81 -2.68 14.82
CA GLN A 15 3.55 -3.65 15.63
C GLN A 15 3.79 -5.00 14.91
N ASP A 16 4.40 -4.95 13.72
CA ASP A 16 4.81 -6.10 12.91
C ASP A 16 6.27 -5.92 12.47
N GLU A 17 7.13 -6.86 12.82
CA GLU A 17 8.58 -6.76 12.60
C GLU A 17 8.96 -6.62 11.12
N PRO A 18 8.48 -7.45 10.18
CA PRO A 18 8.79 -7.30 8.76
C PRO A 18 8.33 -5.95 8.19
N VAL A 19 7.23 -5.39 8.71
CA VAL A 19 6.72 -4.09 8.28
C VAL A 19 7.61 -2.97 8.79
N LEU A 20 8.06 -3.02 10.05
CA LEU A 20 8.98 -2.02 10.59
C LEU A 20 10.36 -2.10 9.92
N GLU A 21 10.85 -3.29 9.58
CA GLU A 21 12.06 -3.45 8.76
C GLU A 21 11.91 -2.79 7.39
N ALA A 22 10.77 -3.00 6.71
CA ALA A 22 10.49 -2.37 5.42
C ALA A 22 10.41 -0.84 5.53
N VAL A 23 9.78 -0.31 6.57
CA VAL A 23 9.67 1.13 6.83
C VAL A 23 11.04 1.73 7.16
N LYS A 24 11.85 1.07 7.99
CA LYS A 24 13.23 1.45 8.30
C LYS A 24 14.06 1.55 7.01
N ALA A 25 14.06 0.49 6.20
CA ALA A 25 14.80 0.47 4.94
C ALA A 25 14.34 1.54 3.96
N ALA A 26 13.03 1.81 3.88
CA ALA A 26 12.48 2.87 3.03
C ALA A 26 12.95 4.26 3.48
N LYS A 27 13.01 4.52 4.80
CA LYS A 27 13.51 5.77 5.37
C LYS A 27 14.99 5.97 5.07
N GLU A 28 15.81 4.97 5.35
CA GLU A 28 17.26 4.99 5.16
C GLU A 28 17.66 5.22 3.69
N ARG A 29 16.91 4.62 2.76
CA ARG A 29 17.10 4.81 1.31
C ARG A 29 16.47 6.10 0.78
N GLY A 30 15.81 6.87 1.64
CA GLY A 30 15.13 8.11 1.26
C GLY A 30 13.92 7.93 0.35
N ILE A 31 13.29 6.75 0.37
CA ILE A 31 12.13 6.40 -0.45
C ILE A 31 10.85 7.03 0.12
N ALA A 32 10.63 6.91 1.43
CA ALA A 32 9.41 7.39 2.09
C ALA A 32 9.63 7.76 3.56
N ASP A 33 8.74 8.60 4.08
CA ASP A 33 8.52 8.77 5.53
C ASP A 33 7.34 7.89 5.99
N ALA A 34 7.19 7.68 7.29
CA ALA A 34 6.06 6.93 7.82
C ALA A 34 5.48 7.50 9.12
N ILE A 35 4.17 7.28 9.30
CA ILE A 35 3.43 7.42 10.55
C ILE A 35 3.02 6.01 10.99
N LEU A 36 3.43 5.60 12.18
CA LEU A 36 3.20 4.28 12.73
C LEU A 36 2.00 4.33 13.67
N VAL A 37 0.88 3.71 13.29
CA VAL A 37 -0.34 3.70 14.10
C VAL A 37 -0.50 2.33 14.76
N GLY A 38 -0.61 2.27 16.09
CA GLY A 38 -0.77 1.01 16.81
C GLY A 38 -0.36 1.07 18.27
N ASP A 39 -0.02 -0.09 18.84
CA ASP A 39 0.46 -0.17 20.21
C ASP A 39 1.90 0.33 20.30
N SER A 40 2.08 1.58 20.73
CA SER A 40 3.39 2.24 20.78
C SER A 40 4.42 1.49 21.64
N ASN A 41 4.00 0.73 22.65
CA ASN A 41 4.92 -0.05 23.48
C ASN A 41 5.50 -1.21 22.67
N LYS A 42 4.64 -1.92 21.92
CA LYS A 42 5.07 -3.03 21.05
C LYS A 42 5.88 -2.54 19.86
N VAL A 43 5.50 -1.41 19.27
CA VAL A 43 6.28 -0.76 18.20
C VAL A 43 7.69 -0.44 18.70
N LYS A 44 7.81 0.10 19.93
CA LYS A 44 9.09 0.40 20.57
C LYS A 44 9.94 -0.85 20.81
N GLU A 45 9.35 -1.91 21.37
CA GLU A 45 10.04 -3.18 21.60
C GLU A 45 10.63 -3.76 20.30
N ILE A 46 9.83 -3.78 19.22
CA ILE A 46 10.27 -4.28 17.92
C ILE A 46 11.34 -3.35 17.32
N ALA A 47 11.14 -2.03 17.41
CA ALA A 47 12.11 -1.08 16.90
C ALA A 47 13.48 -1.20 17.57
N GLU A 48 13.52 -1.41 18.89
CA GLU A 48 14.76 -1.70 19.62
C GLU A 48 15.41 -3.00 19.12
N LYS A 49 14.63 -4.05 18.90
CA LYS A 49 15.12 -5.33 18.37
C LYS A 49 15.77 -5.20 17.00
N ILE A 50 15.22 -4.38 16.11
CA ILE A 50 15.71 -4.19 14.73
C ILE A 50 16.63 -2.97 14.57
N ASP A 51 17.06 -2.34 15.67
CA ASP A 51 17.90 -1.14 15.69
C ASP A 51 17.31 0.02 14.84
N MET A 52 16.01 0.27 15.01
CA MET A 52 15.28 1.35 14.32
C MET A 52 15.17 2.58 15.23
N ASP A 53 15.70 3.71 14.77
CA ASP A 53 15.56 5.00 15.45
C ASP A 53 14.13 5.56 15.30
N LEU A 54 13.28 5.28 16.29
CA LEU A 54 11.89 5.76 16.30
C LEU A 54 11.74 7.27 16.37
N SER A 55 12.78 8.03 16.75
CA SER A 55 12.68 9.50 16.78
C SER A 55 12.47 10.11 15.39
N GLN A 56 12.74 9.33 14.33
CA GLN A 56 12.57 9.73 12.93
C GLN A 56 11.16 9.47 12.38
N PHE A 57 10.27 8.92 13.21
CA PHE A 57 8.92 8.49 12.85
C PHE A 57 7.89 9.08 13.81
N GLU A 58 6.72 9.43 13.28
CA GLU A 58 5.57 9.78 14.10
C GLU A 58 4.89 8.49 14.57
N VAL A 59 4.60 8.36 15.86
CA VAL A 59 3.92 7.19 16.43
C VAL A 59 2.59 7.63 17.04
N VAL A 60 1.49 7.04 16.57
CA VAL A 60 0.14 7.27 17.08
C VAL A 60 -0.29 6.06 17.90
N HIS A 61 -0.44 6.25 19.20
CA HIS A 61 -0.85 5.18 20.12
C HIS A 61 -2.35 4.90 20.01
N GLU A 62 -2.70 3.69 19.59
CA GLU A 62 -4.06 3.14 19.61
C GLU A 62 -3.97 1.61 19.65
N THR A 63 -4.50 1.00 20.71
CA THR A 63 -4.37 -0.45 20.95
C THR A 63 -5.52 -1.25 20.36
N ASP A 64 -6.67 -0.62 20.10
CA ASP A 64 -7.77 -1.27 19.40
C ASP A 64 -7.44 -1.38 17.90
N ILE A 65 -7.34 -2.62 17.41
CA ILE A 65 -6.97 -2.93 16.02
C ILE A 65 -7.86 -2.19 15.02
N LYS A 66 -9.18 -2.12 15.27
CA LYS A 66 -10.12 -1.48 14.33
C LYS A 66 -9.93 0.03 14.33
N LYS A 67 -9.80 0.64 15.51
CA LYS A 67 -9.54 2.09 15.64
C LYS A 67 -8.19 2.48 15.07
N ALA A 68 -7.13 1.72 15.35
CA ALA A 68 -5.78 1.97 14.81
C ALA A 68 -5.77 1.90 13.28
N THR A 69 -6.45 0.89 12.71
CA THR A 69 -6.60 0.77 11.26
C THR A 69 -7.35 1.97 10.67
N LEU A 70 -8.46 2.35 11.30
CA LEU A 70 -9.28 3.46 10.85
C LEU A 70 -8.56 4.81 10.98
N GLU A 71 -7.75 4.99 12.01
CA GLU A 71 -6.91 6.16 12.21
C GLU A 71 -5.84 6.27 11.12
N ALA A 72 -5.14 5.18 10.79
CA ALA A 72 -4.18 5.18 9.67
C ALA A 72 -4.84 5.60 8.34
N ILE A 73 -6.08 5.17 8.11
CA ILE A 73 -6.85 5.56 6.93
C ILE A 73 -7.29 7.02 7.01
N ARG A 74 -7.69 7.50 8.19
CA ARG A 74 -8.03 8.91 8.42
C ARG A 74 -6.84 9.83 8.13
N LEU A 75 -5.63 9.44 8.52
CA LEU A 75 -4.42 10.20 8.21
C LEU A 75 -4.26 10.39 6.69
N VAL A 76 -4.59 9.38 5.90
CA VAL A 76 -4.55 9.47 4.43
C VAL A 76 -5.71 10.29 3.88
N SER A 77 -6.95 10.03 4.30
CA SER A 77 -8.13 10.76 3.79
C SER A 77 -8.14 12.24 4.17
N THR A 78 -7.43 12.62 5.24
CA THR A 78 -7.24 14.03 5.65
C THR A 78 -5.96 14.68 5.12
N GLY A 79 -5.18 13.97 4.28
CA GLY A 79 -3.96 14.50 3.65
C GLY A 79 -2.75 14.62 4.57
N LYS A 80 -2.78 14.05 5.79
CA LYS A 80 -1.61 13.96 6.68
C LYS A 80 -0.59 12.90 6.24
N ALA A 81 -1.06 11.88 5.50
CA ALA A 81 -0.25 10.88 4.82
C ALA A 81 -0.72 10.73 3.36
N ASP A 82 0.16 10.25 2.48
CA ASP A 82 -0.14 10.09 1.05
C ASP A 82 -0.69 8.69 0.72
N MET A 83 -0.34 7.69 1.52
CA MET A 83 -0.72 6.29 1.27
C MET A 83 -0.86 5.51 2.58
N VAL A 84 -1.64 4.42 2.54
CA VAL A 84 -1.82 3.52 3.69
C VAL A 84 -1.14 2.18 3.43
N MET A 85 -0.44 1.65 4.43
CA MET A 85 0.15 0.33 4.43
C MET A 85 -0.53 -0.53 5.50
N LYS A 86 -0.87 -1.77 5.13
CA LYS A 86 -1.39 -2.77 6.05
C LYS A 86 -0.24 -3.32 6.91
N GLY A 87 -0.37 -3.24 8.23
CA GLY A 87 0.49 -3.93 9.21
C GLY A 87 -0.17 -5.20 9.75
N LEU A 88 -0.08 -5.41 11.08
CA LEU A 88 -0.57 -6.61 11.78
C LEU A 88 -2.09 -6.62 11.98
N VAL A 89 -2.84 -6.61 10.87
CA VAL A 89 -4.31 -6.66 10.86
C VAL A 89 -4.78 -7.64 9.80
N ASP A 90 -5.91 -8.31 10.01
CA ASP A 90 -6.46 -9.19 8.97
C ASP A 90 -6.96 -8.36 7.77
N THR A 91 -6.87 -8.95 6.57
CA THR A 91 -7.24 -8.26 5.33
C THR A 91 -8.71 -7.82 5.33
N ALA A 92 -9.62 -8.58 5.95
CA ALA A 92 -11.03 -8.22 5.97
C ALA A 92 -11.29 -6.98 6.84
N THR A 93 -10.65 -6.88 8.01
CA THR A 93 -10.72 -5.68 8.87
C THR A 93 -10.08 -4.48 8.19
N PHE A 94 -8.90 -4.64 7.60
CA PHE A 94 -8.23 -3.58 6.85
C PHE A 94 -9.11 -3.03 5.73
N LEU A 95 -9.63 -3.91 4.86
CA LEU A 95 -10.47 -3.50 3.73
C LEU A 95 -11.79 -2.90 4.17
N ARG A 96 -12.43 -3.38 5.24
CA ARG A 96 -13.64 -2.74 5.79
C ARG A 96 -13.39 -1.27 6.15
N SER A 97 -12.25 -0.98 6.77
CA SER A 97 -11.89 0.39 7.11
C SER A 97 -11.57 1.23 5.88
N VAL A 98 -10.83 0.68 4.90
CA VAL A 98 -10.53 1.40 3.64
C VAL A 98 -11.83 1.73 2.90
N LEU A 99 -12.81 0.84 3.00
CA LEU A 99 -14.13 0.97 2.42
C LEU A 99 -15.13 1.68 3.35
N ASN A 100 -14.70 2.36 4.40
CA ASN A 100 -15.60 3.16 5.23
C ASN A 100 -16.21 4.31 4.40
N LYS A 101 -17.52 4.59 4.57
CA LYS A 101 -18.23 5.62 3.79
C LYS A 101 -17.90 7.05 4.20
N GLU A 102 -17.53 7.26 5.46
CA GLU A 102 -17.33 8.60 6.04
C GLU A 102 -15.86 9.03 5.96
N ILE A 103 -14.94 8.11 6.25
CA ILE A 103 -13.51 8.41 6.38
C ILE A 103 -12.58 7.50 5.56
N GLY A 104 -13.15 6.59 4.77
CA GLY A 104 -12.40 5.66 3.91
C GLY A 104 -11.80 6.33 2.67
N LEU A 105 -11.21 5.51 1.80
CA LEU A 105 -10.49 5.93 0.59
C LEU A 105 -11.25 5.60 -0.70
N ARG A 106 -12.58 5.48 -0.62
CA ARG A 106 -13.41 5.11 -1.76
C ARG A 106 -13.44 6.23 -2.79
N THR A 107 -13.14 5.89 -4.03
CA THR A 107 -13.25 6.79 -5.18
C THR A 107 -14.49 6.53 -6.03
N GLY A 108 -15.26 5.49 -5.71
CA GLY A 108 -16.37 4.99 -6.53
C GLY A 108 -15.93 4.06 -7.67
N LYS A 109 -14.62 3.95 -7.95
CA LYS A 109 -14.04 2.98 -8.88
C LYS A 109 -13.85 1.61 -8.21
N LEU A 110 -13.85 0.55 -9.01
CA LEU A 110 -13.47 -0.79 -8.56
C LEU A 110 -12.00 -0.81 -8.12
N MET A 111 -11.74 -1.39 -6.94
CA MET A 111 -10.40 -1.62 -6.42
C MET A 111 -9.83 -2.90 -7.01
N SER A 112 -8.58 -2.88 -7.44
CA SER A 112 -7.87 -4.03 -7.99
C SER A 112 -6.43 -4.09 -7.51
N HIS A 113 -5.83 -5.27 -7.60
CA HIS A 113 -4.43 -5.48 -7.27
C HIS A 113 -3.56 -5.55 -8.54
N VAL A 114 -2.44 -4.82 -8.52
CA VAL A 114 -1.43 -4.82 -9.58
C VAL A 114 -0.09 -5.24 -8.97
N SER A 115 0.53 -6.27 -9.53
CA SER A 115 1.94 -6.61 -9.25
C SER A 115 2.82 -6.11 -10.38
N VAL A 116 4.00 -5.58 -10.02
CA VAL A 116 5.04 -5.15 -10.96
C VAL A 116 6.25 -6.06 -10.78
N PHE A 117 6.69 -6.68 -11.88
CA PHE A 117 7.81 -7.62 -11.90
C PHE A 117 8.97 -7.08 -12.74
N GLU A 118 10.16 -7.13 -12.16
CA GLU A 118 11.43 -7.08 -12.87
C GLU A 118 11.98 -8.51 -12.94
N ILE A 119 12.10 -9.06 -14.15
CA ILE A 119 12.46 -10.48 -14.36
C ILE A 119 13.81 -10.53 -15.06
N GLN A 120 14.76 -11.30 -14.52
CA GLN A 120 16.07 -11.49 -15.12
C GLN A 120 15.94 -12.01 -16.56
N GLY A 121 16.57 -11.31 -17.51
CA GLY A 121 16.51 -11.64 -18.94
C GLY A 121 15.32 -11.04 -19.70
N VAL A 122 14.40 -10.36 -19.01
CA VAL A 122 13.34 -9.56 -19.63
C VAL A 122 13.72 -8.09 -19.53
N ASP A 123 13.79 -7.41 -20.68
CA ASP A 123 14.25 -6.04 -20.84
C ASP A 123 13.19 -4.96 -20.50
N ARG A 124 12.13 -5.35 -19.78
CA ARG A 124 10.98 -4.50 -19.46
C ARG A 124 10.27 -4.99 -18.21
N LEU A 125 9.56 -4.08 -17.55
CA LEU A 125 8.64 -4.43 -16.47
C LEU A 125 7.45 -5.22 -17.01
N ILE A 126 7.03 -6.24 -16.25
CA ILE A 126 5.80 -6.99 -16.51
C ILE A 126 4.81 -6.66 -15.39
N LEU A 127 3.60 -6.25 -15.77
CA LEU A 127 2.52 -5.97 -14.83
C LEU A 127 1.47 -7.08 -14.92
N LEU A 128 1.01 -7.56 -13.76
CA LEU A 128 -0.04 -8.57 -13.65
C LEU A 128 -1.18 -8.05 -12.77
N THR A 129 -2.41 -8.21 -13.25
CA THR A 129 -3.63 -7.83 -12.54
C THR A 129 -4.77 -8.77 -12.98
N ASP A 130 -5.73 -9.19 -12.15
CA ASP A 130 -5.81 -9.08 -10.69
C ASP A 130 -5.62 -10.47 -10.08
N ALA A 131 -4.57 -10.64 -9.29
CA ALA A 131 -4.20 -11.93 -8.69
C ALA A 131 -4.75 -12.15 -7.27
N ALA A 132 -5.41 -11.16 -6.66
CA ALA A 132 -5.67 -11.19 -5.21
C ALA A 132 -7.05 -10.67 -4.76
N PHE A 133 -7.68 -9.75 -5.50
CA PHE A 133 -8.88 -9.05 -5.04
C PHE A 133 -10.16 -9.51 -5.76
N ASN A 134 -10.15 -9.49 -7.09
CA ASN A 134 -11.36 -9.74 -7.89
C ASN A 134 -11.43 -11.20 -8.35
N THR A 135 -12.19 -12.05 -7.65
CA THR A 135 -12.24 -13.51 -7.90
C THR A 135 -12.91 -13.88 -9.23
N TYR A 136 -14.05 -13.25 -9.57
CA TYR A 136 -14.83 -13.57 -10.77
C TYR A 136 -15.27 -12.29 -11.48
N PRO A 137 -14.34 -11.49 -12.05
CA PRO A 137 -14.68 -10.22 -12.66
C PRO A 137 -15.45 -10.45 -13.96
N ASP A 138 -16.59 -9.78 -14.10
CA ASP A 138 -17.30 -9.68 -15.38
C ASP A 138 -16.54 -8.76 -16.36
N LEU A 139 -17.05 -8.60 -17.58
CA LEU A 139 -16.39 -7.78 -18.60
C LEU A 139 -16.19 -6.33 -18.14
N ARG A 140 -17.16 -5.73 -17.43
CA ARG A 140 -17.08 -4.35 -16.96
C ARG A 140 -16.04 -4.20 -15.87
N ALA A 141 -15.97 -5.16 -14.96
CA ALA A 141 -14.94 -5.22 -13.93
C ALA A 141 -13.55 -5.40 -14.55
N LYS A 142 -13.39 -6.30 -15.54
CA LYS A 142 -12.13 -6.49 -16.28
C LYS A 142 -11.63 -5.20 -16.94
N VAL A 143 -12.52 -4.39 -17.52
CA VAL A 143 -12.16 -3.08 -18.08
C VAL A 143 -11.63 -2.13 -16.99
N GLN A 144 -12.28 -2.09 -15.82
CA GLN A 144 -11.80 -1.25 -14.70
C GLN A 144 -10.46 -1.73 -14.14
N ILE A 145 -10.28 -3.04 -13.97
CA ILE A 145 -9.02 -3.65 -13.54
C ILE A 145 -7.89 -3.28 -14.51
N LEU A 146 -8.15 -3.38 -15.82
CA LEU A 146 -7.20 -3.01 -16.86
C LEU A 146 -6.83 -1.52 -16.78
N ASN A 147 -7.82 -0.64 -16.66
CA ASN A 147 -7.57 0.80 -16.55
C ASN A 147 -6.74 1.16 -15.32
N ASN A 148 -7.01 0.53 -14.16
CA ASN A 148 -6.20 0.72 -12.96
C ASN A 148 -4.75 0.27 -13.17
N ALA A 149 -4.51 -0.85 -13.88
CA ALA A 149 -3.16 -1.30 -14.19
C ALA A 149 -2.43 -0.42 -15.21
N VAL A 150 -3.17 0.18 -16.16
CA VAL A 150 -2.64 1.18 -17.08
C VAL A 150 -2.22 2.45 -16.33
N ASP A 151 -3.01 2.90 -15.36
CA ASP A 151 -2.63 4.04 -14.50
C ASP A 151 -1.33 3.76 -13.74
N VAL A 152 -1.15 2.54 -13.21
CA VAL A 152 0.11 2.10 -12.57
C VAL A 152 1.25 2.03 -13.58
N ALA A 153 1.02 1.50 -14.80
CA ALA A 153 2.04 1.43 -15.84
C ALA A 153 2.58 2.81 -16.22
N HIS A 154 1.68 3.80 -16.39
CA HIS A 154 2.07 5.19 -16.63
C HIS A 154 2.87 5.76 -15.46
N ALA A 155 2.47 5.48 -14.21
CA ALA A 155 3.22 5.90 -13.02
C ALA A 155 4.62 5.27 -12.93
N CYS A 156 4.81 4.08 -13.52
CA CYS A 156 6.11 3.43 -13.68
C CYS A 156 6.92 3.94 -14.90
N GLY A 157 6.42 4.93 -15.64
CA GLY A 157 7.11 5.50 -16.80
C GLY A 157 6.88 4.75 -18.12
N ILE A 158 5.89 3.84 -18.19
CA ILE A 158 5.54 3.12 -19.41
C ILE A 158 4.48 3.92 -20.16
N GLU A 159 4.88 4.76 -21.11
CA GLU A 159 3.96 5.66 -21.84
C GLU A 159 2.93 4.94 -22.71
N VAL A 160 3.31 3.80 -23.30
CA VAL A 160 2.46 3.00 -24.19
C VAL A 160 2.38 1.56 -23.68
N PRO A 161 1.61 1.29 -22.62
CA PRO A 161 1.49 -0.04 -22.05
C PRO A 161 0.77 -0.98 -23.03
N LYS A 162 1.42 -2.09 -23.37
CA LYS A 162 0.84 -3.16 -24.19
C LYS A 162 0.09 -4.13 -23.30
N VAL A 163 -1.21 -4.30 -23.52
CA VAL A 163 -2.07 -5.13 -22.68
C VAL A 163 -2.45 -6.42 -23.39
N ALA A 164 -2.31 -7.55 -22.69
CA ALA A 164 -2.74 -8.86 -23.15
C ALA A 164 -3.79 -9.44 -22.18
N PRO A 165 -5.05 -9.61 -22.59
CA PRO A 165 -6.01 -10.41 -21.85
C PRO A 165 -5.59 -11.89 -21.92
N VAL A 166 -5.22 -12.47 -20.78
CA VAL A 166 -4.71 -13.85 -20.74
C VAL A 166 -5.87 -14.84 -20.78
N CYS A 167 -5.78 -15.80 -21.70
CA CYS A 167 -6.69 -16.94 -21.83
C CYS A 167 -5.92 -18.18 -22.30
N ALA A 168 -6.56 -19.34 -22.22
CA ALA A 168 -5.93 -20.63 -22.55
C ALA A 168 -5.68 -20.83 -24.06
N VAL A 169 -6.37 -20.06 -24.91
CA VAL A 169 -6.33 -20.13 -26.37
C VAL A 169 -6.43 -18.72 -26.94
N GLU A 170 -5.90 -18.50 -28.14
CA GLU A 170 -5.98 -17.24 -28.89
C GLU A 170 -7.37 -16.91 -29.44
#